data_AF-A0A9X0U522-F1
#
_entry.id   AF-A0A9X0U522-F1
#
_cell.length_a   1.000
_cell.length_b   1.000
_cell.length_c   1.000
_cell.angle_alpha   90.00
_cell.angle_beta   90.00
_cell.angle_gamma   90.00
#
_symmetry.space_group_name_H-M   'P 1'
#
loop_
_entity.id
_entity.type
_entity.pdbx_description
1 polymer ?
#
loop_
_entity_poly.entity_id
_entity_poly.type
_entity_poly.pdbx_seq_one_letter_code
_entity_poly.pdbx_strand_id
1 'polypeptide(L)'
;MEQTLVDVFEEARIVVAAADRKVAEEEERRREGERAGLLQQLGVRIEEAFDFTSREKLELEPRLDVQRGVAVIEFVVRSLRAIFLLSPNEGNTWTLQVIADGHEMEVLNVFQGGTKDETGSQRLAAARIVTMIGNWIQNARRPPQAVPVAVAPVAVVPTEIPTIRAASSRLQLRDDPRPERTYGTMGKFLGA
;
A
#
# COMPACT_ATOMS: atom_id res chain seq x y z
N MET A 1 -52.23 -24.18 45.50
CA MET A 1 -51.58 -22.84 45.44
C MET A 1 -50.14 -22.91 44.91
N GLU A 2 -49.40 -24.00 45.10
CA GLU A 2 -48.04 -24.12 44.55
C GLU A 2 -48.00 -24.28 43.02
N GLN A 3 -48.96 -24.99 42.44
CA GLN A 3 -49.02 -25.26 41.00
C GLN A 3 -49.24 -23.99 40.15
N THR A 4 -50.08 -23.08 40.62
CA THR A 4 -50.33 -21.78 39.98
C THR A 4 -49.12 -20.85 39.98
N LEU A 5 -48.21 -20.99 40.95
CA LEU A 5 -46.97 -20.21 40.98
C LEU A 5 -45.96 -20.76 39.97
N VAL A 6 -45.86 -22.09 39.85
CA VAL A 6 -44.97 -22.76 38.88
C VAL A 6 -45.37 -22.40 37.44
N ASP A 7 -46.66 -22.42 37.13
CA ASP A 7 -47.18 -22.05 35.79
C ASP A 7 -46.84 -20.60 35.43
N VAL A 8 -46.98 -19.66 36.39
CA VAL A 8 -46.62 -18.25 36.19
C VAL A 8 -45.11 -18.05 35.98
N PHE A 9 -44.27 -18.82 36.67
CA PHE A 9 -42.82 -18.77 36.46
C PHE A 9 -42.42 -19.36 35.10
N GLU A 10 -43.09 -20.42 34.63
CA GLU A 10 -42.88 -20.95 33.27
C GLU A 10 -43.30 -19.94 32.20
N GLU A 11 -44.45 -19.28 32.38
CA GLU A 11 -44.93 -18.24 31.47
C GLU A 11 -43.99 -17.03 31.45
N ALA A 12 -43.50 -16.58 32.61
CA ALA A 12 -42.51 -15.52 32.71
C ALA A 12 -41.19 -15.88 31.99
N ARG A 13 -40.73 -17.13 32.11
CA ARG A 13 -39.52 -17.60 31.43
C ARG A 13 -39.68 -17.59 29.90
N ILE A 14 -40.85 -17.95 29.39
CA ILE A 14 -41.17 -17.91 27.96
C ILE A 14 -41.16 -16.46 27.46
N VAL A 15 -41.76 -15.53 28.20
CA VAL A 15 -41.80 -14.11 27.85
C VAL A 15 -40.40 -13.51 27.82
N VAL A 16 -39.55 -13.81 28.81
CA VAL A 16 -38.15 -13.34 28.84
C VAL A 16 -37.35 -13.91 27.66
N ALA A 17 -37.44 -15.20 27.39
CA ALA A 17 -36.72 -15.81 26.25
C ALA A 17 -37.17 -15.23 24.89
N ALA A 18 -38.46 -14.94 24.73
CA ALA A 18 -38.98 -14.28 23.53
C ALA A 18 -38.49 -12.83 23.41
N ALA A 19 -38.42 -12.11 24.53
CA ALA A 19 -37.87 -10.75 24.57
C ALA A 19 -36.37 -10.73 24.23
N ASP A 20 -35.57 -11.63 24.81
CA ASP A 20 -34.13 -11.76 24.53
C ASP A 20 -33.88 -12.07 23.05
N ARG A 21 -34.66 -12.99 22.48
CA ARG A 21 -34.60 -13.29 21.04
C ARG A 21 -34.91 -12.06 20.19
N LYS A 22 -35.95 -11.30 20.53
CA LYS A 22 -36.33 -10.10 19.80
C LYS A 22 -35.26 -9.01 19.88
N VAL A 23 -34.65 -8.84 21.06
CA VAL A 23 -33.54 -7.91 21.26
C VAL A 23 -32.33 -8.31 20.43
N ALA A 24 -31.99 -9.60 20.40
CA ALA A 24 -30.89 -10.10 19.58
C ALA A 24 -31.12 -9.86 18.07
N GLU A 25 -32.32 -10.14 17.56
CA GLU A 25 -32.70 -9.90 16.16
C GLU A 25 -32.66 -8.41 15.79
N GLU A 26 -33.08 -7.51 16.69
CA GLU A 26 -33.04 -6.07 16.47
C GLU A 26 -31.61 -5.51 16.51
N GLU A 27 -30.77 -6.05 17.39
CA GLU A 27 -29.36 -5.68 17.44
C GLU A 27 -28.61 -6.14 16.19
N GLU A 28 -28.91 -7.34 15.67
CA GLU A 28 -28.37 -7.83 14.39
C GLU A 28 -28.76 -6.90 13.25
N ARG A 29 -30.04 -6.53 13.15
CA ARG A 29 -30.53 -5.57 12.14
C ARG A 29 -29.83 -4.22 12.24
N ARG A 30 -29.56 -3.74 13.45
CA ARG A 30 -28.83 -2.48 13.66
C ARG A 30 -27.39 -2.59 13.17
N ARG A 31 -26.70 -3.68 13.52
CA ARG A 31 -25.31 -3.93 13.07
C ARG A 31 -25.22 -4.06 11.55
N GLU A 32 -26.17 -4.71 10.90
CA GLU A 32 -26.24 -4.78 9.44
C GLU A 32 -26.47 -3.41 8.81
N GLY A 33 -27.35 -2.59 9.40
CA GLY A 33 -27.59 -1.21 8.95
C GLY A 33 -26.34 -0.32 9.08
N GLU A 34 -25.63 -0.42 10.20
CA GLU A 34 -24.34 0.27 10.42
C GLU A 34 -23.30 -0.18 9.39
N ARG A 35 -23.18 -1.49 9.15
CA ARG A 35 -22.28 -2.06 8.13
C ARG A 35 -22.61 -1.54 6.74
N ALA A 36 -23.88 -1.55 6.35
CA ALA A 36 -24.32 -1.04 5.05
C ALA A 36 -23.99 0.45 4.87
N GLY A 37 -24.22 1.26 5.91
CA GLY A 37 -23.88 2.68 5.91
C GLY A 37 -22.38 2.92 5.72
N LEU A 38 -21.54 2.17 6.43
CA LEU A 38 -20.08 2.23 6.31
C LEU A 38 -19.59 1.86 4.90
N LEU A 39 -20.13 0.80 4.32
CA LEU A 39 -19.77 0.36 2.96
C LEU A 39 -20.21 1.36 1.90
N GLN A 40 -21.39 1.96 2.05
CA GLN A 40 -21.87 2.99 1.14
C GLN A 40 -20.97 4.23 1.18
N GLN A 41 -20.59 4.70 2.37
CA GLN A 41 -19.68 5.83 2.54
C GLN A 41 -18.29 5.54 1.95
N LEU A 42 -17.78 4.33 2.14
CA LEU A 42 -16.53 3.88 1.55
C LEU A 42 -16.60 3.87 0.02
N GLY A 43 -17.72 3.39 -0.55
CA GLY A 43 -17.97 3.38 -1.99
C GLY A 43 -17.89 4.77 -2.61
N VAL A 44 -18.46 5.79 -1.96
CA VAL A 44 -18.33 7.17 -2.42
C VAL A 44 -16.89 7.66 -2.30
N ARG A 45 -16.23 7.41 -1.16
CA ARG A 45 -14.84 7.88 -0.94
C ARG A 45 -13.85 7.27 -1.92
N ILE A 46 -13.99 5.98 -2.27
CA ILE A 46 -13.08 5.35 -3.23
C ILE A 46 -13.27 5.93 -4.63
N GLU A 47 -14.50 6.18 -5.05
CA GLU A 47 -14.80 6.80 -6.35
C GLU A 47 -14.29 8.24 -6.45
N GLU A 48 -14.32 8.99 -5.34
CA GLU A 48 -13.77 10.35 -5.27
C GLU A 48 -12.23 10.37 -5.20
N ALA A 49 -11.61 9.34 -4.64
CA ALA A 49 -10.16 9.31 -4.42
C ALA A 49 -9.39 8.60 -5.55
N PHE A 50 -9.99 7.62 -6.23
CA PHE A 50 -9.27 6.73 -7.13
C PHE A 50 -10.05 6.40 -8.40
N ASP A 51 -9.37 6.50 -9.53
CA ASP A 51 -9.88 6.06 -10.82
C ASP A 51 -9.14 4.78 -11.27
N PHE A 52 -9.65 3.62 -10.85
CA PHE A 52 -9.13 2.32 -11.30
C PHE A 52 -9.69 1.95 -12.67
N THR A 53 -8.80 1.58 -13.60
CA THR A 53 -9.20 1.09 -14.92
C THR A 53 -9.94 -0.25 -14.81
N SER A 54 -10.76 -0.58 -15.80
CA SER A 54 -11.45 -1.87 -15.86
C SER A 54 -10.49 -3.06 -15.77
N ARG A 55 -9.29 -2.92 -16.34
CA ARG A 55 -8.24 -3.95 -16.26
C ARG A 55 -7.75 -4.16 -14.83
N GLU A 56 -7.45 -3.09 -14.10
CA GLU A 56 -6.98 -3.19 -12.72
C GLU A 56 -8.06 -3.73 -11.79
N LYS A 57 -9.33 -3.36 -12.01
CA LYS A 57 -10.46 -3.94 -11.27
C LYS A 57 -10.58 -5.45 -11.48
N LEU A 58 -10.33 -5.94 -12.70
CA LEU A 58 -10.32 -7.37 -13.00
C LEU A 58 -9.12 -8.08 -12.37
N GLU A 59 -7.94 -7.47 -12.39
CA GLU A 59 -6.71 -8.07 -11.84
C GLU A 59 -6.69 -8.12 -10.30
N LEU A 60 -7.23 -7.09 -9.64
CA LEU A 60 -7.19 -6.96 -8.19
C LEU A 60 -8.47 -7.41 -7.48
N GLU A 61 -9.59 -7.61 -8.21
CA GLU A 61 -10.90 -7.97 -7.67
C GLU A 61 -11.27 -7.18 -6.40
N PRO A 62 -11.36 -5.83 -6.44
CA PRO A 62 -11.62 -5.01 -5.26
C PRO A 62 -12.99 -5.35 -4.64
N ARG A 63 -13.02 -5.55 -3.32
CA ARG A 63 -14.24 -5.81 -2.54
C ARG A 63 -14.34 -4.81 -1.41
N LEU A 64 -15.53 -4.26 -1.19
CA LEU A 64 -15.78 -3.44 -0.02
C LEU A 64 -16.16 -4.36 1.14
N ASP A 65 -15.47 -4.23 2.26
CA ASP A 65 -15.77 -4.97 3.48
C ASP A 65 -15.68 -4.09 4.72
N VAL A 66 -16.14 -4.60 5.86
CA VAL A 66 -16.00 -3.97 7.17
C VAL A 66 -15.21 -4.90 8.07
N GLN A 67 -13.96 -4.53 8.35
CA GLN A 67 -13.10 -5.26 9.26
C GLN A 67 -13.00 -4.52 10.60
N ARG A 68 -13.34 -5.21 11.70
CA ARG A 68 -13.27 -4.66 13.07
C ARG A 68 -13.98 -3.30 13.22
N GLY A 69 -15.10 -3.10 12.51
CA GLY A 69 -15.87 -1.86 12.52
C GLY A 69 -15.35 -0.75 11.59
N VAL A 70 -14.29 -1.01 10.81
CA VAL A 70 -13.73 -0.06 9.84
C VAL A 70 -14.01 -0.55 8.42
N ALA A 71 -14.54 0.33 7.58
CA ALA A 71 -14.75 0.06 6.17
C ALA A 71 -13.40 0.01 5.43
N VAL A 72 -13.12 -1.08 4.72
CA VAL A 72 -11.88 -1.30 3.98
C VAL A 72 -12.16 -1.82 2.57
N ILE A 73 -11.20 -1.62 1.67
CA ILE A 73 -11.21 -2.20 0.33
C ILE A 73 -10.21 -3.36 0.34
N GLU A 74 -10.70 -4.55 0.05
CA GLU A 74 -9.88 -5.75 -0.07
C GLU A 74 -9.50 -5.99 -1.54
N PHE A 75 -8.22 -6.18 -1.81
CA PHE A 75 -7.73 -6.67 -3.10
C PHE A 75 -7.21 -8.10 -2.93
N VAL A 76 -7.80 -9.04 -3.65
CA VAL A 76 -7.52 -10.47 -3.48
C VAL A 76 -6.57 -10.94 -4.58
N VAL A 77 -5.33 -11.24 -4.20
CA VAL A 77 -4.32 -11.74 -5.14
C VAL A 77 -4.17 -13.24 -5.01
N ARG A 78 -5.07 -13.98 -5.68
CA ARG A 78 -5.18 -15.45 -5.56
C ARG A 78 -3.89 -16.20 -5.86
N SER A 79 -3.08 -15.67 -6.77
CA SER A 79 -1.80 -16.27 -7.17
C SER A 79 -0.77 -16.38 -6.03
N LEU A 80 -0.94 -15.62 -4.93
CA LEU A 80 -0.01 -15.57 -3.80
C LEU A 80 -0.67 -15.78 -2.43
N ARG A 81 -1.97 -16.13 -2.38
CA ARG A 81 -2.74 -16.20 -1.11
C ARG A 81 -2.52 -14.98 -0.21
N ALA A 82 -2.47 -13.80 -0.82
CA ALA A 82 -2.31 -12.53 -0.13
C ALA A 82 -3.57 -11.67 -0.32
N ILE A 83 -3.95 -10.97 0.74
CA ILE A 83 -5.04 -10.00 0.75
C ILE A 83 -4.43 -8.64 1.07
N PHE A 84 -4.68 -7.66 0.21
CA PHE A 84 -4.28 -6.28 0.47
C PHE A 84 -5.49 -5.51 0.98
N LEU A 85 -5.31 -4.76 2.06
CA LEU A 85 -6.35 -3.96 2.69
C LEU A 85 -6.02 -2.50 2.49
N LEU A 86 -6.90 -1.78 1.82
CA LEU A 86 -6.82 -0.33 1.69
C LEU A 86 -7.88 0.30 2.58
N SER A 87 -7.42 0.93 3.65
CA SER A 87 -8.26 1.59 4.65
C SER A 87 -8.17 3.10 4.51
N PRO A 88 -9.28 3.83 4.54
CA PRO A 88 -9.23 5.28 4.61
C PRO A 88 -8.83 5.75 6.01
N ASN A 89 -8.01 6.79 6.09
CA ASN A 89 -7.70 7.48 7.35
C ASN A 89 -8.35 8.88 7.37
N GLU A 90 -7.81 9.76 8.20
CA GLU A 90 -8.18 11.17 8.28
C GLU A 90 -7.95 11.90 6.94
N GLY A 91 -8.89 12.78 6.59
CA GLY A 91 -8.88 13.53 5.35
C GLY A 91 -8.95 12.63 4.11
N ASN A 92 -8.03 12.82 3.17
CA ASN A 92 -7.96 12.06 1.92
C ASN A 92 -6.70 11.16 1.87
N THR A 93 -6.30 10.63 3.04
CA THR A 93 -5.19 9.68 3.15
C THR A 93 -5.70 8.26 3.31
N TRP A 94 -4.93 7.30 2.82
CA TRP A 94 -5.31 5.89 2.76
C TRP A 94 -4.11 5.01 3.13
N THR A 95 -4.29 4.02 3.99
CA THR A 95 -3.25 3.06 4.34
C THR A 95 -3.44 1.78 3.57
N LEU A 96 -2.39 1.32 2.88
CA LEU A 96 -2.35 0.00 2.26
C LEU A 96 -1.59 -0.97 3.18
N GLN A 97 -2.23 -2.07 3.52
CA GLN A 97 -1.69 -3.17 4.30
C GLN A 97 -1.76 -4.47 3.52
N VAL A 98 -0.96 -5.46 3.91
CA VAL A 98 -1.00 -6.81 3.35
C VAL A 98 -1.11 -7.85 4.47
N ILE A 99 -1.95 -8.86 4.23
CA ILE A 99 -2.03 -10.07 5.02
C ILE A 99 -1.67 -11.22 4.08
N ALA A 100 -0.53 -11.86 4.35
CA ALA A 100 -0.03 -12.98 3.57
C ALA A 100 0.08 -14.24 4.44
N ASP A 101 -0.04 -15.41 3.83
CA ASP A 101 0.03 -16.69 4.53
C ASP A 101 1.34 -16.80 5.33
N GLY A 102 1.23 -17.11 6.62
CA GLY A 102 2.37 -17.21 7.55
C GLY A 102 3.04 -15.90 7.97
N HIS A 103 2.49 -14.73 7.62
CA HIS A 103 3.05 -13.42 7.98
C HIS A 103 2.05 -12.60 8.81
N GLU A 104 2.57 -11.78 9.71
CA GLU A 104 1.76 -10.76 10.37
C GLU A 104 1.35 -9.67 9.37
N MET A 105 0.30 -8.94 9.75
CA MET A 105 -0.20 -7.83 8.96
C MET A 105 0.85 -6.73 8.84
N GLU A 106 1.26 -6.42 7.61
CA GLU A 106 2.30 -5.43 7.32
C GLU A 106 1.68 -4.18 6.68
N VAL A 107 2.08 -2.99 7.15
CA VAL A 107 1.74 -1.73 6.50
C VAL A 107 2.72 -1.48 5.36
N LEU A 108 2.22 -1.48 4.12
CA LEU A 108 3.05 -1.27 2.94
C LEU A 108 3.35 0.22 2.72
N ASN A 109 2.32 1.06 2.75
CA ASN A 109 2.47 2.50 2.59
C ASN A 109 1.19 3.27 2.95
N VAL A 110 1.34 4.59 3.04
CA VAL A 110 0.24 5.55 3.12
C VAL A 110 0.19 6.35 1.82
N PHE A 111 -0.99 6.46 1.24
CA PHE A 111 -1.25 7.15 -0.02
C PHE A 111 -2.15 8.35 0.20
N GLN A 112 -1.87 9.42 -0.53
CA GLN A 112 -2.81 10.50 -0.74
C GLN A 112 -3.74 10.12 -1.89
N GLY A 113 -5.06 10.18 -1.66
CA GLY A 113 -6.06 10.04 -2.71
C GLY A 113 -6.04 11.22 -3.68
N GLY A 114 -6.65 11.01 -4.85
CA GLY A 114 -6.83 12.07 -5.84
C GLY A 114 -7.78 13.17 -5.37
N THR A 115 -7.68 14.31 -6.02
CA THR A 115 -8.62 15.43 -5.90
C THR A 115 -9.88 15.11 -6.70
N LYS A 116 -11.07 15.31 -6.10
CA LYS A 116 -12.37 14.90 -6.67
C LYS A 116 -12.64 15.45 -8.08
N ASP A 117 -12.13 16.63 -8.38
CA ASP A 117 -12.35 17.32 -9.66
C ASP A 117 -11.25 17.08 -10.69
N GLU A 118 -10.25 16.24 -10.37
CA GLU A 118 -9.08 16.01 -11.23
C GLU A 118 -8.84 14.52 -11.47
N THR A 119 -9.41 14.01 -12.56
CA THR A 119 -9.27 12.60 -12.96
C THR A 119 -7.81 12.17 -13.08
N GLY A 120 -6.91 13.05 -13.54
CA GLY A 120 -5.47 12.77 -13.62
C GLY A 120 -4.85 12.47 -12.24
N SER A 121 -5.27 13.19 -11.21
CA SER A 121 -4.84 13.01 -9.83
C SER A 121 -5.36 11.70 -9.25
N GLN A 122 -6.65 11.40 -9.44
CA GLN A 122 -7.29 10.13 -9.04
C GLN A 122 -6.63 8.92 -9.72
N ARG A 123 -6.34 9.05 -11.01
CA ARG A 123 -5.68 8.02 -11.80
C ARG A 123 -4.25 7.77 -11.34
N LEU A 124 -3.49 8.83 -11.05
CA LEU A 124 -2.14 8.72 -10.51
C LEU A 124 -2.15 8.05 -9.12
N ALA A 125 -3.10 8.41 -8.26
CA ALA A 125 -3.28 7.81 -6.95
C ALA A 125 -3.57 6.30 -7.06
N ALA A 126 -4.48 5.90 -7.96
CA ALA A 126 -4.77 4.49 -8.24
C ALA A 126 -3.53 3.74 -8.75
N ALA A 127 -2.80 4.32 -9.72
CA ALA A 127 -1.60 3.73 -10.30
C ALA A 127 -0.51 3.50 -9.24
N ARG A 128 -0.38 4.37 -8.23
CA ARG A 128 0.58 4.20 -7.12
C ARG A 128 0.24 2.97 -6.27
N ILE A 129 -1.04 2.74 -5.97
CA ILE A 129 -1.50 1.56 -5.23
C ILE A 129 -1.21 0.30 -6.05
N VAL A 130 -1.62 0.26 -7.31
CA VAL A 130 -1.40 -0.88 -8.21
C VAL A 130 0.09 -1.19 -8.34
N THR A 131 0.92 -0.16 -8.48
CA THR A 131 2.39 -0.30 -8.55
C THR A 131 2.97 -0.88 -7.25
N MET A 132 2.51 -0.41 -6.09
CA MET A 132 2.97 -0.91 -4.80
C MET A 132 2.61 -2.40 -4.62
N ILE A 133 1.37 -2.76 -4.92
CA ILE A 133 0.90 -4.15 -4.91
C ILE A 133 1.74 -4.99 -5.86
N GLY A 134 1.94 -4.54 -7.11
CA GLY A 134 2.74 -5.22 -8.11
C GLY A 134 4.19 -5.46 -7.67
N ASN A 135 4.83 -4.44 -7.09
CA ASN A 135 6.20 -4.55 -6.57
C ASN A 135 6.29 -5.55 -5.42
N TRP A 136 5.32 -5.52 -4.49
CA TRP A 136 5.27 -6.47 -3.38
C TRP A 136 5.12 -7.91 -3.91
N ILE A 137 4.20 -8.13 -4.85
CA ILE A 137 3.97 -9.43 -5.50
C ILE A 137 5.26 -9.95 -6.15
N GLN A 138 5.99 -9.10 -6.87
CA GLN A 138 7.24 -9.48 -7.53
C GLN A 138 8.35 -9.86 -6.54
N ASN A 139 8.45 -9.12 -5.43
CA ASN A 139 9.42 -9.40 -4.38
C ASN A 139 9.07 -10.70 -3.63
N ALA A 140 7.79 -10.93 -3.33
CA ALA A 140 7.31 -12.14 -2.67
C ALA A 140 7.50 -13.41 -3.52
N ARG A 141 7.53 -13.28 -4.85
CA ARG A 141 7.79 -14.40 -5.78
C ARG A 141 9.25 -14.71 -5.99
N ARG A 142 10.19 -13.84 -5.58
CA ARG A 142 11.61 -14.18 -5.69
C ARG A 142 11.92 -15.30 -4.69
N PRO A 143 12.56 -16.40 -5.13
CA PRO A 143 13.18 -17.30 -4.17
C PRO A 143 14.18 -16.49 -3.33
N PRO A 144 14.35 -16.82 -2.03
CA PRO A 144 15.34 -16.15 -1.19
C PRO A 144 16.67 -16.21 -1.92
N GLN A 145 17.17 -15.06 -2.38
CA GLN A 145 18.49 -15.00 -2.96
C GLN A 145 19.44 -15.44 -1.85
N ALA A 146 20.09 -16.58 -2.06
CA ALA A 146 21.30 -16.92 -1.33
C ALA A 146 22.22 -15.71 -1.46
N VAL A 147 22.40 -14.99 -0.37
CA VAL A 147 23.34 -13.89 -0.26
C VAL A 147 24.68 -14.44 -0.77
N PRO A 148 25.28 -13.91 -1.85
CA PRO A 148 26.66 -14.25 -2.12
C PRO A 148 27.44 -13.63 -0.96
N VAL A 149 27.85 -14.46 -0.02
CA VAL A 149 28.89 -14.11 0.95
C VAL A 149 30.14 -13.91 0.11
N ALA A 150 30.36 -12.68 -0.33
CA ALA A 150 31.66 -12.23 -0.81
C ALA A 150 32.58 -12.24 0.42
N VAL A 151 33.17 -13.41 0.70
CA VAL A 151 34.32 -13.52 1.58
C VAL A 151 35.46 -12.80 0.84
N ALA A 152 35.69 -11.54 1.19
CA ALA A 152 36.92 -10.86 0.85
C ALA A 152 38.06 -11.54 1.63
N PRO A 153 39.10 -12.11 1.00
CA PRO A 153 40.31 -12.41 1.72
C PRO A 153 41.10 -11.11 1.91
N VAL A 154 41.19 -10.70 3.18
CA VAL A 154 42.20 -9.76 3.67
C VAL A 154 43.57 -10.37 3.41
N ALA A 155 44.35 -9.77 2.53
CA ALA A 155 45.76 -10.09 2.33
C ALA A 155 46.62 -8.84 2.62
N VAL A 156 47.04 -8.78 3.88
CA VAL A 156 48.36 -8.40 4.40
C VAL A 156 49.25 -7.57 3.46
N VAL A 157 49.52 -6.34 3.91
CA VAL A 157 50.60 -5.46 3.47
C VAL A 157 51.97 -6.07 3.82
N PRO A 158 52.96 -6.06 2.91
CA PRO A 158 54.36 -6.00 3.29
C PRO A 158 55.02 -4.72 2.80
N THR A 159 55.57 -3.97 3.74
CA THR A 159 56.51 -2.87 3.53
C THR A 159 57.92 -3.44 3.38
N GLU A 160 58.58 -3.26 2.24
CA GLU A 160 60.05 -3.22 2.10
C GLU A 160 60.46 -2.62 0.72
N ILE A 161 61.44 -1.72 0.74
CA ILE A 161 62.09 -0.93 -0.34
C ILE A 161 63.63 -1.18 -0.16
N PRO A 162 64.60 -1.01 -1.11
CA PRO A 162 64.64 -0.43 -2.48
C PRO A 162 65.40 -1.26 -3.57
N THR A 163 65.35 -0.85 -4.86
CA THR A 163 66.55 -0.47 -5.70
C THR A 163 66.19 -0.18 -7.19
N ILE A 164 66.19 1.13 -7.54
CA ILE A 164 66.75 1.86 -8.71
C ILE A 164 66.70 1.26 -10.15
N ARG A 165 65.95 1.93 -11.07
CA ARG A 165 66.40 2.65 -12.30
C ARG A 165 65.17 3.09 -13.14
N ALA A 166 64.81 4.37 -13.11
CA ALA A 166 65.20 5.41 -14.08
C ALA A 166 64.30 5.46 -15.34
N ALA A 167 63.37 6.41 -15.37
CA ALA A 167 63.29 7.49 -16.36
C ALA A 167 62.01 8.33 -16.16
N SER A 168 62.22 9.60 -15.80
CA SER A 168 61.53 10.81 -16.28
C SER A 168 60.00 10.80 -16.34
N SER A 169 59.31 11.44 -15.39
CA SER A 169 59.02 12.89 -15.31
C SER A 169 57.54 13.15 -15.67
N ARG A 170 56.65 13.45 -14.71
CA ARG A 170 56.32 14.79 -14.16
C ARG A 170 55.49 15.61 -15.18
N LEU A 171 54.20 15.83 -14.96
CA LEU A 171 53.58 16.86 -14.09
C LEU A 171 52.08 16.50 -13.93
N GLN A 172 51.51 16.20 -12.75
CA GLN A 172 51.01 17.10 -11.69
C GLN A 172 50.69 18.55 -12.11
N LEU A 173 49.44 19.01 -11.90
CA LEU A 173 49.03 19.92 -10.80
C LEU A 173 47.89 20.92 -11.19
N ARG A 174 46.76 20.78 -10.48
CA ARG A 174 45.82 21.80 -9.91
C ARG A 174 44.90 22.74 -10.73
N ASP A 175 43.67 22.79 -10.21
CA ASP A 175 42.75 23.91 -9.86
C ASP A 175 42.21 24.93 -10.89
N ASP A 176 40.87 24.82 -11.14
CA ASP A 176 39.79 25.82 -11.37
C ASP A 176 39.94 26.98 -12.41
N PRO A 177 38.86 27.71 -12.83
CA PRO A 177 37.40 27.51 -12.83
C PRO A 177 36.71 27.74 -14.22
N ARG A 178 35.37 27.61 -14.30
CA ARG A 178 34.51 27.86 -15.49
C ARG A 178 34.61 29.29 -16.07
N PRO A 179 34.37 29.46 -17.40
CA PRO A 179 33.67 30.63 -17.92
C PRO A 179 32.47 30.34 -18.84
N GLU A 180 31.55 31.30 -18.88
CA GLU A 180 30.25 31.39 -19.55
C GLU A 180 30.26 31.09 -21.06
N ARG A 181 29.13 30.57 -21.58
CA ARG A 181 28.84 30.49 -23.02
C ARG A 181 28.03 31.71 -23.45
N THR A 182 28.70 32.71 -24.01
CA THR A 182 28.09 33.79 -24.77
C THR A 182 27.65 33.28 -26.15
N TYR A 183 26.35 33.35 -26.45
CA TYR A 183 25.82 33.12 -27.80
C TYR A 183 26.10 34.36 -28.65
N GLY A 184 27.12 34.26 -29.51
CA GLY A 184 27.40 35.24 -30.55
C GLY A 184 26.39 35.12 -31.69
N THR A 185 25.64 36.20 -31.90
CA THR A 185 24.97 36.56 -33.15
C THR A 185 25.99 36.72 -34.27
N MET A 186 25.75 36.12 -35.45
CA MET A 186 26.05 36.66 -36.80
C MET A 186 25.90 35.58 -37.87
N GLY A 187 25.22 35.92 -38.97
CA GLY A 187 25.15 35.07 -40.16
C GLY A 187 24.07 35.50 -41.16
N LYS A 188 24.14 36.74 -41.66
CA LYS A 188 23.40 37.18 -42.85
C LYS A 188 23.78 36.29 -44.04
N PHE A 189 22.80 35.69 -44.70
CA PHE A 189 22.94 35.19 -46.07
C PHE A 189 22.12 36.09 -47.00
N LEU A 190 22.85 36.74 -47.91
CA LEU A 190 22.33 37.41 -49.10
C LEU A 190 22.16 36.38 -50.23
N GLY A 191 21.15 36.56 -51.07
CA GLY A 191 21.22 36.21 -52.49
C GLY A 191 20.11 35.32 -53.05
N ALA A 192 19.03 35.94 -53.54
CA ALA A 192 18.53 35.91 -54.94
C ALA A 192 17.12 36.50 -54.99
#